data_AF-A0A453LWC1-F1
#
_entry.id   AF-A0A453LWC1-F1
#
_cell.length_a   1.000
_cell.length_b   1.000
_cell.length_c   1.000
_cell.angle_alpha   90.00
_cell.angle_beta   90.00
_cell.angle_gamma   90.00
#
_symmetry.space_group_name_H-M   'P 1'
#
loop_
_entity.id
_entity.type
_entity.pdbx_description
1 polymer ?
#
loop_
_entity_poly.entity_id
_entity_poly.type
_entity_poly.pdbx_seq_one_letter_code
_entity_poly.pdbx_strand_id
1 'polypeptide(L)'
;NEDGSDPEYMADDPEEMTASDYYATLPFAALFFACKAKGLKVSCVLCYCSEGDNMPESFHLAEAVCKLRGQDPEQFHGNGSNGWTIPLSWKSIYGPPPDMSIF
;
A
#
# COMPACT_ATOMS: atom_id res chain seq x y z
N ASN A 1 7.44 -41.76 36.60
CA ASN A 1 6.26 -42.21 35.82
C ASN A 1 5.15 -41.22 36.13
N GLU A 2 4.80 -40.25 35.28
CA GLU A 2 5.11 -40.03 33.87
C GLU A 2 5.27 -38.52 33.64
N ASP A 3 6.19 -38.21 32.75
CA ASP A 3 6.53 -36.89 32.22
C ASP A 3 5.40 -36.45 31.28
N GLY A 4 4.63 -35.45 31.68
CA GLY A 4 3.50 -34.90 30.91
C GLY A 4 3.91 -33.80 29.94
N SER A 5 5.08 -33.93 29.31
CA SER A 5 5.52 -33.04 28.23
C SER A 5 5.01 -33.56 26.90
N ASP A 6 3.72 -33.34 26.65
CA ASP A 6 3.11 -33.59 25.34
C ASP A 6 3.51 -32.47 24.38
N PRO A 7 4.27 -32.75 23.29
CA PRO A 7 4.76 -31.72 22.38
C PRO A 7 3.68 -31.21 21.40
N GLU A 8 2.42 -31.66 21.52
CA GLU A 8 1.34 -31.32 20.58
C GLU A 8 0.77 -29.89 20.73
N TYR A 9 1.16 -29.10 21.74
CA TYR A 9 0.60 -27.75 21.95
C TYR A 9 1.28 -26.63 21.11
N MET A 10 2.14 -26.97 20.16
CA MET A 10 2.78 -25.99 19.26
C MET A 10 2.59 -26.37 17.78
N ALA A 11 1.47 -27.00 17.44
CA ALA A 11 1.02 -27.02 16.06
C ALA A 11 0.44 -25.64 15.75
N ASP A 12 1.15 -24.84 14.94
CA ASP A 12 0.56 -23.66 14.29
C ASP A 12 -0.80 -24.08 13.71
N ASP A 13 -1.87 -23.43 14.14
CA ASP A 13 -3.20 -23.67 13.59
C ASP A 13 -3.15 -23.33 12.09
N PRO A 14 -3.37 -24.29 11.18
CA PRO A 14 -3.27 -24.05 9.74
C PRO A 14 -4.31 -23.03 9.22
N GLU A 15 -5.30 -22.66 10.03
CA GLU A 15 -6.27 -21.60 9.70
C GLU A 15 -5.87 -20.22 10.22
N GLU A 16 -4.91 -20.11 11.14
CA GLU A 16 -4.52 -18.84 11.77
C GLU A 16 -3.36 -18.17 11.01
N MET A 17 -3.64 -17.70 9.79
CA MET A 17 -2.64 -16.98 8.98
C MET A 17 -2.26 -15.66 9.65
N THR A 18 -0.98 -15.50 10.02
CA THR A 18 -0.53 -14.26 10.64
C THR A 18 -0.49 -13.11 9.63
N ALA A 19 -0.52 -11.86 10.11
CA ALA A 19 -0.32 -10.70 9.24
C ALA A 19 1.01 -10.78 8.46
N SER A 20 2.05 -11.37 9.06
CA SER A 20 3.34 -11.58 8.40
C SER A 20 3.20 -12.53 7.21
N ASP A 21 2.46 -13.62 7.38
CA ASP A 21 2.21 -14.60 6.32
C ASP A 21 1.39 -13.98 5.20
N TYR A 22 0.36 -13.18 5.54
CA TYR A 22 -0.39 -12.41 4.55
C TYR A 22 0.51 -11.52 3.70
N TYR A 23 1.32 -10.67 4.34
CA TYR A 23 2.19 -9.73 3.63
C TYR A 23 3.22 -10.44 2.74
N ALA A 24 3.71 -11.61 3.16
CA ALA A 24 4.64 -12.42 2.37
C ALA A 24 4.03 -12.91 1.05
N THR A 25 2.70 -13.10 0.98
CA THR A 25 2.00 -13.50 -0.25
C THR A 25 1.77 -12.35 -1.24
N LEU A 26 1.87 -11.10 -0.80
CA LEU A 26 1.51 -9.96 -1.65
C LEU A 26 2.61 -9.64 -2.68
N PRO A 27 2.24 -9.13 -3.88
CA PRO A 27 3.22 -8.83 -4.94
C PRO A 27 4.35 -7.88 -4.54
N PHE A 28 4.08 -6.96 -3.60
CA PHE A 28 5.11 -6.03 -3.12
C PHE A 28 6.26 -6.76 -2.42
N ALA A 29 5.97 -7.83 -1.67
CA ALA A 29 6.99 -8.60 -0.95
C ALA A 29 7.90 -9.34 -1.92
N ALA A 30 7.34 -9.97 -2.96
CA ALA A 30 8.12 -10.60 -4.02
C ALA A 30 9.07 -9.62 -4.72
N LEU A 31 8.59 -8.41 -5.07
CA LEU A 31 9.42 -7.36 -5.66
C LEU A 31 10.51 -6.88 -4.68
N PHE A 32 10.16 -6.67 -3.41
CA PHE A 32 11.10 -6.26 -2.38
C PHE A 32 12.24 -7.27 -2.22
N PHE A 33 11.92 -8.55 -2.07
CA PHE A 33 12.92 -9.61 -1.93
C PHE A 33 13.76 -9.78 -3.20
N ALA A 34 13.17 -9.70 -4.39
CA ALA A 34 13.90 -9.75 -5.64
C ALA A 34 14.92 -8.61 -5.78
N CYS A 35 14.54 -7.38 -5.40
CA CYS A 35 15.46 -6.24 -5.39
C CYS A 35 16.57 -6.40 -4.34
N LYS A 36 16.24 -6.86 -3.12
CA LYS A 36 17.24 -7.15 -2.09
C LYS A 36 18.24 -8.22 -2.54
N ALA A 37 17.77 -9.29 -3.18
CA ALA A 37 18.62 -10.38 -3.67
C ALA A 37 19.64 -9.89 -4.71
N LYS A 38 19.31 -8.82 -5.44
CA LYS A 38 20.21 -8.13 -6.38
C LYS A 38 21.15 -7.11 -5.70
N GLY A 39 21.14 -7.00 -4.37
CA GLY A 39 21.96 -6.05 -3.62
C GLY A 39 21.49 -4.60 -3.72
N LEU A 40 20.25 -4.36 -4.18
CA LEU A 40 19.69 -3.00 -4.25
C LEU A 40 19.26 -2.53 -2.86
N LYS A 41 19.46 -1.23 -2.58
CA LYS A 41 18.86 -0.58 -1.42
C LYS A 41 17.38 -0.33 -1.72
N VAL A 42 16.50 -0.87 -0.88
CA VAL A 42 15.05 -0.79 -1.07
C VAL A 42 14.41 -0.27 0.21
N SER A 43 13.49 0.69 0.06
CA SER A 43 12.60 1.14 1.12
C SER A 43 11.16 0.96 0.64
N CYS A 44 10.31 0.40 1.51
CA CYS A 44 8.88 0.33 1.29
C CYS A 44 8.19 1.37 2.18
N VAL A 45 7.32 2.18 1.59
CA VAL A 45 6.40 3.05 2.34
C VAL A 45 5.01 2.46 2.15
N LEU A 46 4.35 2.15 3.26
CA LEU A 46 3.02 1.55 3.27
C LEU A 46 2.05 2.54 3.94
N CYS A 47 0.86 2.69 3.38
CA CYS A 47 -0.21 3.48 3.96
C CYS A 47 -1.37 2.53 4.30
N TYR A 48 -1.78 2.52 5.57
CA TYR A 48 -2.99 1.82 5.97
C TYR A 48 -4.20 2.66 5.58
N CYS A 49 -5.07 2.10 4.74
CA CYS A 49 -6.29 2.76 4.28
C CYS A 49 -7.46 1.76 4.32
N SER A 50 -8.67 2.26 4.55
CA SER A 50 -9.88 1.45 4.40
C SER A 50 -10.19 1.23 2.91
N GLU A 51 -10.98 0.20 2.59
CA GLU A 51 -11.50 -0.01 1.24
C GLU A 51 -12.32 1.20 0.75
N GLY A 52 -12.21 1.54 -0.54
CA GLY A 52 -13.02 2.55 -1.20
C GLY A 52 -12.21 3.55 -2.01
N ASP A 53 -12.57 4.82 -1.92
CA ASP A 53 -11.86 5.91 -2.57
C ASP A 53 -10.59 6.28 -1.79
N ASN A 54 -9.45 5.79 -2.28
CA ASN A 54 -8.15 6.01 -1.67
C ASN A 54 -7.32 7.10 -2.38
N MET A 55 -7.96 8.00 -3.13
CA MET A 55 -7.25 9.13 -3.73
C MET A 55 -6.54 10.01 -2.68
N PRO A 56 -7.16 10.38 -1.53
CA PRO A 56 -6.48 11.17 -0.50
C PRO A 56 -5.24 10.47 0.06
N GLU A 57 -5.34 9.18 0.39
CA GLU A 57 -4.22 8.40 0.93
C GLU A 57 -3.09 8.23 -0.08
N SER A 58 -3.41 8.20 -1.38
CA SER A 58 -2.40 8.21 -2.45
C SER A 58 -1.55 9.48 -2.41
N PHE A 59 -2.14 10.66 -2.13
CA PHE A 59 -1.38 11.90 -1.97
C PHE A 59 -0.55 11.89 -0.68
N HIS A 60 -1.12 11.42 0.44
CA HIS A 60 -0.37 11.28 1.69
C HIS A 60 0.86 10.39 1.53
N LEU A 61 0.72 9.27 0.80
CA LEU A 61 1.83 8.37 0.50
C LEU A 61 2.89 9.06 -0.37
N ALA A 62 2.47 9.81 -1.39
CA ALA A 62 3.38 10.58 -2.24
C ALA A 62 4.16 11.65 -1.45
N GLU A 63 3.47 12.39 -0.57
CA GLU A 63 4.10 13.38 0.32
C GLU A 63 5.09 12.73 1.31
N ALA A 64 4.76 11.56 1.86
CA ALA A 64 5.67 10.82 2.73
C ALA A 64 6.96 10.41 1.98
N VAL A 65 6.83 10.00 0.71
CA VAL A 65 8.00 9.71 -0.15
C VAL A 65 8.82 10.98 -0.41
N CYS A 66 8.19 12.12 -0.68
CA CYS A 66 8.90 13.40 -0.82
C CYS A 66 9.71 13.75 0.43
N LYS A 67 9.09 13.65 1.62
CA LYS A 67 9.77 13.88 2.90
C LYS A 67 10.95 12.92 3.09
N LEU A 68 10.76 11.63 2.81
CA LEU A 68 11.83 10.62 2.88
C LEU A 68 13.00 10.94 1.94
N ARG A 69 12.71 11.57 0.80
CA ARG A 69 13.71 11.97 -0.21
C ARG A 69 14.27 13.39 0.00
N GLY A 70 13.76 14.15 0.97
CA GLY A 70 14.11 15.55 1.15
C GLY A 70 13.68 16.44 -0.02
N GLN A 71 12.60 16.06 -0.71
CA GLN A 71 12.03 16.81 -1.83
C GLN A 71 10.82 17.61 -1.36
N ASP A 72 10.67 18.81 -1.91
CA ASP A 72 9.52 19.67 -1.66
C ASP A 72 8.46 19.45 -2.75
N PRO A 73 7.23 19.04 -2.40
CA PRO A 73 6.14 18.88 -3.36
C PRO A 73 5.80 20.15 -4.16
N GLU A 74 6.08 21.34 -3.63
CA GLU A 74 5.82 22.61 -4.34
C GLU A 74 6.66 22.78 -5.62
N GLN A 75 7.73 21.99 -5.76
CA GLN A 75 8.55 21.94 -6.97
C GLN A 75 7.85 21.21 -8.13
N PHE A 76 6.72 20.55 -7.88
CA PHE A 76 5.97 19.87 -8.91
C PHE A 76 4.98 20.82 -9.60
N HIS A 77 4.89 20.68 -10.92
CA HIS A 77 4.04 21.53 -11.78
C HIS A 77 2.98 20.69 -12.50
N GLY A 78 2.36 19.77 -11.75
CA GLY A 78 1.25 18.96 -12.20
C GLY A 78 -0.06 19.74 -12.36
N ASN A 79 -1.07 19.05 -12.87
CA ASN A 79 -2.38 19.61 -13.22
C ASN A 79 -3.42 19.56 -12.08
N GLY A 80 -3.06 19.01 -10.91
CA GLY A 80 -3.93 18.90 -9.74
C GLY A 80 -3.69 19.99 -8.70
N SER A 81 -4.48 19.96 -7.63
CA SER A 81 -4.22 20.78 -6.44
C SER A 81 -2.86 20.42 -5.84
N ASN A 82 -2.10 21.42 -5.42
CA ASN A 82 -0.77 21.30 -4.78
C ASN A 82 0.34 20.76 -5.71
N GLY A 83 0.21 20.94 -7.03
CA GLY A 83 1.30 20.64 -7.98
C GLY A 83 1.42 19.16 -8.38
N TRP A 84 0.54 18.28 -7.92
CA TRP A 84 0.55 16.87 -8.30
C TRP A 84 -0.03 16.63 -9.69
N THR A 85 0.51 15.65 -10.42
CA THR A 85 -0.09 15.19 -11.68
C THR A 85 -1.17 14.16 -11.40
N ILE A 86 -2.41 14.48 -11.76
CA ILE A 86 -3.55 13.58 -11.63
C ILE A 86 -3.62 12.66 -12.86
N PRO A 87 -3.59 11.33 -12.68
CA PRO A 87 -3.76 10.39 -13.78
C PRO A 87 -5.08 10.60 -14.51
N LEU A 88 -5.07 10.54 -15.84
CA LEU A 88 -6.29 10.69 -16.64
C LEU A 88 -7.36 9.64 -16.30
N SER A 89 -6.92 8.43 -15.91
CA SER A 89 -7.80 7.35 -15.47
C SER A 89 -8.65 7.68 -14.24
N TRP A 90 -8.21 8.66 -13.42
CA TRP A 90 -8.96 9.05 -12.22
C TRP A 90 -10.24 9.82 -12.55
N LYS A 91 -10.29 10.48 -13.72
CA LYS A 91 -11.46 11.26 -14.14
C LYS A 91 -12.72 10.43 -14.38
N SER A 92 -12.57 9.14 -14.63
CA SER A 92 -13.68 8.23 -14.90
C SER A 92 -14.06 7.34 -13.71
N ILE A 93 -13.39 7.47 -12.56
CA ILE A 93 -13.63 6.62 -11.38
C ILE A 93 -15.07 6.70 -10.91
N TYR A 94 -15.68 7.89 -10.97
CA TYR A 94 -17.07 8.09 -10.55
C TYR A 94 -18.09 7.94 -11.69
N GLY A 95 -17.68 7.41 -12.84
CA GLY A 95 -18.52 7.26 -14.02
C GLY A 95 -18.71 8.57 -14.80
N PRO A 96 -19.68 8.63 -15.71
CA PRO A 96 -19.99 9.83 -16.48
C PRO A 96 -20.52 10.97 -15.58
N PRO A 97 -20.44 12.23 -16.02
CA PRO A 97 -21.05 13.34 -15.30
C PRO A 97 -22.53 13.05 -15.01
N PRO A 98 -23.05 13.48 -13.84
CA PRO A 98 -24.45 13.29 -13.53
C PRO A 98 -25.31 13.93 -14.61
N ASP A 99 -26.39 13.24 -14.97
CA ASP A 99 -27.42 13.83 -15.83
C ASP A 99 -28.01 15.02 -15.08
N MET A 100 -27.94 16.22 -15.67
CA MET A 100 -28.48 17.42 -15.04
C MET A 100 -29.97 17.60 -15.32
N SER A 101 -30.58 16.76 -16.16
CA SER A 101 -32.02 16.82 -16.48
C SER A 101 -32.93 16.21 -15.42
N ILE A 102 -32.36 15.50 -14.44
CA ILE A 102 -33.08 14.86 -13.33
C ILE A 102 -33.13 15.72 -12.05
N PHE A 103 -32.49 16.89 -12.07
CA PHE A 103 -32.49 17.90 -10.99
C PHE A 103 -33.27 19.14 -11.43
#